data_AF-A0A4Q9V0I7-F1
#
_entry.id   AF-A0A4Q9V0I7-F1
#
_cell.length_a   1.000
_cell.length_b   1.000
_cell.length_c   1.000
_cell.angle_alpha   90.00
_cell.angle_beta   90.00
_cell.angle_gamma   90.00
#
_symmetry.space_group_name_H-M   'P 1'
#
loop_
_entity.id
_entity.type
_entity.pdbx_description
1 polymer ?
#
loop_
_entity_poly.entity_id
_entity_poly.type
_entity_poly.pdbx_seq_one_letter_code
_entity_poly.pdbx_strand_id
1 'polypeptide(L)'
;MNEELDEQDFLCLPVRGMPQITSSDDLGAVVSRAVARLQWPDGRYGMHGTDVVVVCGKIVAKAQGKWFRYGDHEGGFASRAGIPAGLDLDPVENADDAAAQLRRGFAARFGGRPGVIITSHREVLGSAGFERMHGASNALLSKLISAHEQVIAEDKRYCVSIIRGLSDVLMWEDMPVNTSLNRDS
;
A
#
# COMPACT_ATOMS: atom_id res chain seq x y z
N MET A 1 0.33 -25.16 21.72
CA MET A 1 1.21 -24.10 22.24
C MET A 1 0.96 -22.92 21.34
N ASN A 2 0.19 -21.94 21.81
CA ASN A 2 -0.09 -20.76 21.00
C ASN A 2 1.08 -19.82 21.23
N GLU A 3 1.83 -19.53 20.17
CA GLU A 3 2.71 -18.37 20.18
C GLU A 3 1.79 -17.15 20.15
N GLU A 4 1.75 -16.43 21.27
CA GLU A 4 1.18 -15.08 21.28
C GLU A 4 2.04 -14.26 20.32
N LEU A 5 1.43 -13.86 19.20
CA LEU A 5 2.05 -12.90 18.27
C LEU A 5 2.19 -11.59 19.03
N ASP A 6 3.41 -11.36 19.53
CA ASP A 6 3.84 -10.25 20.39
C ASP A 6 3.12 -8.94 20.08
N GLU A 7 2.95 -8.11 21.12
CA GLU A 7 2.56 -6.72 20.96
C GLU A 7 3.72 -5.93 20.32
N GLN A 8 3.92 -6.16 19.02
CA GLN A 8 4.81 -5.38 18.18
C GLN A 8 4.26 -3.95 18.12
N ASP A 9 4.81 -3.09 18.98
CA ASP A 9 4.59 -1.65 19.01
C ASP A 9 5.10 -1.00 17.71
N PHE A 10 4.30 -1.11 16.66
CA PHE A 10 4.53 -0.42 15.40
C PHE A 10 3.84 0.94 15.38
N LEU A 11 4.52 1.97 14.90
CA LEU A 11 3.97 3.31 14.73
C LEU A 11 3.51 3.51 13.28
N CYS A 12 2.20 3.70 13.10
CA CYS A 12 1.58 4.07 11.82
C CYS A 12 1.38 5.60 11.75
N LEU A 13 1.79 6.24 10.66
CA LEU A 13 1.57 7.67 10.41
C LEU A 13 0.99 7.93 8.99
N PRO A 14 0.01 8.83 8.83
CA PRO A 14 -0.58 9.15 7.53
C PRO A 14 0.34 10.10 6.73
N VAL A 15 0.53 9.81 5.44
CA VAL A 15 1.33 10.66 4.54
C VAL A 15 0.48 11.81 4.04
N ARG A 16 0.80 13.02 4.53
CA ARG A 16 0.05 14.24 4.24
C ARG A 16 0.58 14.96 2.99
N GLY A 17 -0.27 15.76 2.33
CA GLY A 17 0.14 16.59 1.20
C GLY A 17 0.33 15.85 -0.13
N MET A 18 -0.29 14.67 -0.30
CA MET A 18 -0.39 13.99 -1.58
C MET A 18 -1.11 14.88 -2.63
N PRO A 19 -0.58 15.00 -3.87
CA PRO A 19 -1.28 15.70 -4.95
C PRO A 19 -2.41 14.84 -5.53
N GLN A 20 -3.21 15.43 -6.41
CA GLN A 20 -4.17 14.68 -7.22
C GLN A 20 -3.43 13.79 -8.23
N ILE A 21 -3.60 12.48 -8.12
CA ILE A 21 -3.01 11.48 -9.03
C ILE A 21 -3.80 11.37 -10.34
N THR A 22 -3.06 11.19 -11.44
CA THR A 22 -3.50 11.10 -12.83
C THR A 22 -2.84 9.90 -13.54
N SER A 23 -3.32 9.57 -14.74
CA SER A 23 -2.80 8.46 -15.58
C SER A 23 -1.37 8.68 -16.12
N SER A 24 -0.74 9.82 -15.83
CA SER A 24 0.60 10.19 -16.28
C SER A 24 1.65 10.24 -15.16
N ASP A 25 1.27 9.94 -13.92
CA ASP A 25 2.16 10.06 -12.76
C ASP A 25 3.00 8.78 -12.53
N ASP A 26 4.32 8.92 -12.39
CA ASP A 26 5.14 7.95 -11.64
C ASP A 26 4.69 8.00 -10.17
N LEU A 27 3.76 7.12 -9.82
CA LEU A 27 3.22 7.03 -8.46
C LEU A 27 4.33 6.77 -7.43
N GLY A 28 5.39 6.04 -7.80
CA GLY A 28 6.55 5.83 -6.95
C GLY A 28 7.29 7.14 -6.66
N ALA A 29 7.55 7.98 -7.67
CA ALA A 29 8.11 9.32 -7.48
C ALA A 29 7.19 10.23 -6.66
N VAL A 30 5.89 10.25 -6.98
CA VAL A 30 4.92 11.13 -6.33
C VAL A 30 4.74 10.79 -4.85
N VAL A 31 4.53 9.52 -4.52
CA VAL A 31 4.46 9.05 -3.13
C VAL A 31 5.79 9.31 -2.42
N SER A 32 6.94 9.00 -3.04
CA SER A 32 8.26 9.28 -2.42
C SER A 32 8.47 10.74 -2.08
N ARG A 33 8.01 11.68 -2.92
CA ARG A 33 8.11 13.12 -2.64
C ARG A 33 7.28 13.55 -1.42
N ALA A 34 6.13 12.90 -1.17
CA ALA A 34 5.33 13.15 0.03
C ALA A 34 5.92 12.45 1.26
N VAL A 35 6.35 11.19 1.13
CA VAL A 35 7.01 10.41 2.21
C VAL A 35 8.27 11.10 2.71
N ALA A 36 9.10 11.68 1.82
CA ALA A 36 10.30 12.44 2.20
C ALA A 36 10.00 13.70 3.06
N ARG A 37 8.72 14.10 3.19
CA ARG A 37 8.26 15.21 4.04
C ARG A 37 7.53 14.75 5.31
N LEU A 38 7.25 13.44 5.45
CA LEU A 38 6.70 12.88 6.68
C LEU A 38 7.69 13.12 7.83
N GLN A 39 7.22 13.73 8.92
CA GLN A 39 7.98 13.89 10.15
C GLN A 39 7.51 12.89 11.20
N TRP A 40 8.47 12.29 11.91
CA TRP A 40 8.23 11.34 12.99
C TRP A 40 8.26 12.03 14.37
N PRO A 41 7.70 11.42 15.43
CA PRO A 41 7.73 11.98 16.78
C PRO A 41 9.13 12.20 17.35
N ASP A 42 10.15 11.49 16.85
CA ASP A 42 11.57 11.69 17.19
C ASP A 42 12.23 12.86 16.42
N GLY A 43 11.45 13.59 15.63
CA GLY A 43 11.88 14.73 14.83
C GLY A 43 12.47 14.38 13.46
N ARG A 44 12.71 13.10 13.14
CA ARG A 44 13.28 12.67 11.85
C ARG A 44 12.29 12.85 10.69
N TYR A 45 12.83 12.91 9.47
CA TYR A 45 12.06 12.99 8.23
C TYR A 45 12.27 11.77 7.34
N GLY A 46 11.25 11.43 6.54
CA GLY A 46 11.31 10.34 5.57
C GLY A 46 11.07 8.94 6.16
N MET A 47 10.97 7.94 5.29
CA MET A 47 10.94 6.54 5.71
C MET A 47 12.36 5.98 5.87
N HIS A 48 12.52 5.00 6.74
CA HIS A 48 13.69 4.11 6.76
C HIS A 48 13.47 2.97 5.77
N GLY A 49 14.55 2.35 5.31
CA GLY A 49 14.51 1.19 4.42
C GLY A 49 13.94 -0.11 5.04
N THR A 50 13.45 -0.07 6.28
CA THR A 50 12.76 -1.17 6.97
C THR A 50 11.35 -0.77 7.43
N ASP A 51 10.81 0.33 6.89
CA ASP A 51 9.40 0.70 7.08
C ASP A 51 8.52 0.01 6.03
N VAL A 52 7.22 -0.10 6.34
CA VAL A 52 6.17 -0.52 5.41
C VAL A 52 5.43 0.70 4.86
N VAL A 53 5.17 0.74 3.55
CA VAL A 53 4.28 1.71 2.91
C VAL A 53 2.94 1.04 2.60
N VAL A 54 1.85 1.57 3.14
CA VAL A 54 0.48 1.11 2.81
C VAL A 54 -0.15 2.13 1.88
N VAL A 55 -0.68 1.69 0.73
CA VAL A 55 -1.13 2.54 -0.38
C VAL A 55 -2.55 2.14 -0.81
N CYS A 56 -3.50 3.07 -0.82
CA CYS A 56 -4.85 2.77 -1.29
C CYS A 56 -4.84 2.47 -2.81
N GLY A 57 -5.39 1.32 -3.22
CA GLY A 57 -5.46 0.88 -4.61
C GLY A 57 -6.11 1.89 -5.56
N LYS A 58 -7.00 2.76 -5.08
CA LYS A 58 -7.56 3.86 -5.88
C LYS A 58 -6.50 4.79 -6.48
N ILE A 59 -5.39 5.08 -5.80
CA ILE A 59 -4.33 5.90 -6.43
C ILE A 59 -3.43 5.09 -7.37
N VAL A 60 -3.37 3.76 -7.19
CA VAL A 60 -2.69 2.85 -8.12
C VAL A 60 -3.48 2.71 -9.43
N ALA A 61 -4.78 2.43 -9.35
CA ALA A 61 -5.68 2.36 -10.51
C ALA A 61 -5.69 3.66 -11.33
N LYS A 62 -5.67 4.83 -10.66
CA LYS A 62 -5.52 6.13 -11.33
C LYS A 62 -4.23 6.24 -12.14
N ALA A 63 -3.09 5.86 -11.55
CA ALA A 63 -1.79 5.89 -12.22
C ALA A 63 -1.69 4.85 -13.35
N GLN A 64 -2.33 3.69 -13.18
CA GLN A 64 -2.53 2.68 -14.24
C GLN A 64 -3.52 3.12 -15.33
N GLY A 65 -4.14 4.30 -15.22
CA GLY A 65 -5.08 4.82 -16.22
C GLY A 65 -6.41 4.07 -16.30
N LYS A 66 -6.79 3.33 -15.25
CA LYS A 66 -7.95 2.44 -15.16
C LYS A 66 -9.30 3.16 -15.06
N TRP A 67 -9.53 4.17 -15.91
CA TRP A 67 -10.72 5.01 -15.88
C TRP A 67 -11.77 4.56 -16.91
N PHE A 68 -13.03 4.51 -16.48
CA PHE A 68 -14.19 4.32 -17.35
C PHE A 68 -15.31 5.32 -17.00
N ARG A 69 -16.41 5.39 -17.78
CA ARG A 69 -17.49 6.34 -17.48
C ARG A 69 -18.42 5.78 -16.42
N TYR A 70 -18.83 6.62 -15.48
CA TYR A 70 -19.72 6.18 -14.42
C TYR A 70 -21.06 5.67 -14.98
N GLY A 71 -21.35 4.40 -14.73
CA GLY A 71 -22.54 3.72 -15.23
C GLY A 71 -22.32 2.78 -16.42
N ASP A 72 -21.12 2.73 -17.01
CA ASP A 72 -20.79 1.71 -18.02
C ASP A 72 -20.79 0.29 -17.39
N HIS A 73 -20.18 0.15 -16.19
CA HIS A 73 -20.17 -1.06 -15.36
C HIS A 73 -19.89 -0.74 -13.87
N GLU A 74 -19.70 -1.77 -13.02
CA GLU A 74 -19.42 -1.62 -11.58
C GLU A 74 -17.94 -1.27 -11.32
N GLY A 75 -17.69 -0.29 -10.46
CA GLY A 75 -16.33 0.19 -10.14
C GLY A 75 -15.62 -0.66 -9.09
N GLY A 76 -14.31 -0.85 -9.25
CA GLY A 76 -13.48 -1.76 -8.43
C GLY A 76 -13.23 -1.35 -6.97
N PHE A 77 -13.94 -0.36 -6.44
CA PHE A 77 -13.72 0.20 -5.11
C PHE A 77 -15.03 0.65 -4.46
N ALA A 78 -15.35 0.14 -3.25
CA ALA A 78 -16.58 0.44 -2.52
C ALA A 78 -16.70 1.90 -1.98
N SER A 79 -15.87 2.83 -2.45
CA SER A 79 -16.06 4.27 -2.23
C SER A 79 -15.47 5.12 -3.35
N ARG A 80 -16.34 5.82 -4.06
CA ARG A 80 -16.00 6.79 -5.11
C ARG A 80 -15.36 8.10 -4.60
N ALA A 81 -15.08 8.20 -3.30
CA ALA A 81 -14.41 9.37 -2.72
C ALA A 81 -13.05 9.61 -3.41
N GLY A 82 -12.88 10.83 -3.96
CA GLY A 82 -11.71 11.23 -4.73
C GLY A 82 -11.76 10.91 -6.23
N ILE A 83 -12.86 10.37 -6.76
CA ILE A 83 -13.09 10.17 -8.20
C ILE A 83 -13.88 11.37 -8.77
N PRO A 84 -13.55 11.90 -9.96
CA PRO A 84 -14.33 12.98 -10.59
C PRO A 84 -15.77 12.55 -10.95
N ALA A 85 -16.69 13.51 -10.98
CA ALA A 85 -18.05 13.27 -11.44
C ALA A 85 -18.06 12.76 -12.90
N GLY A 86 -18.89 11.77 -13.20
CA GLY A 86 -18.99 11.15 -14.53
C GLY A 86 -17.96 10.05 -14.82
N LEU A 87 -16.99 9.79 -13.93
CA LEU A 87 -16.01 8.71 -14.07
C LEU A 87 -16.12 7.68 -12.95
N ASP A 88 -15.58 6.48 -13.19
CA ASP A 88 -15.20 5.52 -12.17
C ASP A 88 -13.86 4.85 -12.47
N LEU A 89 -13.43 3.92 -11.60
CA LEU A 89 -12.16 3.19 -11.71
C LEU A 89 -12.36 1.67 -11.73
N ASP A 90 -11.70 0.99 -12.67
CA ASP A 90 -11.52 -0.46 -12.64
C ASP A 90 -10.59 -0.87 -11.46
N PRO A 91 -10.62 -2.15 -11.03
CA PRO A 91 -9.67 -2.68 -10.05
C PRO A 91 -8.21 -2.47 -10.43
N VAL A 92 -7.31 -2.54 -9.44
CA VAL A 92 -5.86 -2.53 -9.68
C VAL A 92 -5.46 -3.78 -10.46
N GLU A 93 -4.82 -3.59 -11.60
CA GLU A 93 -4.25 -4.66 -12.41
C GLU A 93 -2.92 -5.11 -11.80
N ASN A 94 -2.72 -6.43 -11.70
CA ASN A 94 -1.49 -7.07 -11.22
C ASN A 94 -0.93 -6.42 -9.93
N ALA A 95 -1.76 -6.37 -8.88
CA ALA A 95 -1.46 -5.60 -7.68
C ALA A 95 -0.17 -6.03 -6.93
N ASP A 96 0.22 -7.32 -6.94
CA ASP A 96 1.52 -7.76 -6.42
C ASP A 96 2.69 -7.14 -7.23
N ASP A 97 2.60 -7.10 -8.57
CA ASP A 97 3.62 -6.46 -9.42
C ASP A 97 3.67 -4.94 -9.23
N ALA A 98 2.51 -4.30 -9.04
CA ALA A 98 2.41 -2.87 -8.76
C ALA A 98 3.02 -2.53 -7.38
N ALA A 99 2.78 -3.37 -6.36
CA ALA A 99 3.41 -3.23 -5.05
C ALA A 99 4.93 -3.40 -5.15
N ALA A 100 5.40 -4.36 -5.95
CA ALA A 100 6.81 -4.61 -6.20
C ALA A 100 7.47 -3.45 -7.00
N GLN A 101 6.78 -2.84 -7.95
CA GLN A 101 7.26 -1.65 -8.67
C GLN A 101 7.40 -0.44 -7.73
N LEU A 102 6.38 -0.18 -6.89
CA LEU A 102 6.43 0.86 -5.86
C LEU A 102 7.59 0.59 -4.88
N ARG A 103 7.74 -0.66 -4.43
CA ARG A 103 8.82 -1.10 -3.53
C ARG A 103 10.21 -0.79 -4.08
N ARG A 104 10.48 -1.18 -5.32
CA ARG A 104 11.74 -0.84 -6.02
C ARG A 104 11.92 0.68 -6.13
N GLY A 105 10.83 1.41 -6.39
CA GLY A 105 10.79 2.87 -6.41
C GLY A 105 11.11 3.54 -5.07
N PHE A 106 10.75 2.93 -3.93
CA PHE A 106 11.10 3.40 -2.59
C PHE A 106 12.53 3.00 -2.20
N ALA A 107 12.93 1.74 -2.44
CA ALA A 107 14.28 1.25 -2.16
C ALA A 107 15.36 2.07 -2.89
N ALA A 108 15.11 2.47 -4.14
CA ALA A 108 16.00 3.33 -4.92
C ALA A 108 16.12 4.79 -4.40
N ARG A 109 15.26 5.21 -3.47
CA ARG A 109 15.18 6.61 -2.96
C ARG A 109 15.45 6.73 -1.46
N PHE A 110 15.17 5.68 -0.68
CA PHE A 110 15.34 5.63 0.78
C PHE A 110 16.29 4.50 1.25
N GLY A 111 16.74 3.63 0.35
CA GLY A 111 17.55 2.46 0.66
C GLY A 111 16.76 1.28 1.25
N GLY A 112 17.47 0.20 1.57
CA GLY A 112 16.93 -0.98 2.26
C GLY A 112 15.97 -1.86 1.45
N ARG A 113 14.98 -2.43 2.15
CA ARG A 113 14.09 -3.52 1.72
C ARG A 113 12.57 -3.21 1.87
N PRO A 114 12.10 -1.94 1.84
CA PRO A 114 10.81 -1.54 2.41
C PRO A 114 9.63 -2.42 1.99
N GLY A 115 8.71 -2.72 2.91
CA GLY A 115 7.49 -3.44 2.57
C GLY A 115 6.50 -2.53 1.85
N VAL A 116 5.69 -3.08 0.94
CA VAL A 116 4.59 -2.34 0.30
C VAL A 116 3.31 -3.16 0.32
N ILE A 117 2.21 -2.56 0.75
CA ILE A 117 0.86 -3.14 0.72
C ILE A 117 -0.03 -2.22 -0.11
N ILE A 118 -0.77 -2.77 -1.07
CA ILE A 118 -1.83 -2.08 -1.80
C ILE A 118 -3.19 -2.56 -1.25
N THR A 119 -4.06 -1.64 -0.84
CA THR A 119 -5.30 -1.94 -0.11
C THR A 119 -6.57 -1.51 -0.84
N SER A 120 -7.68 -2.21 -0.61
CA SER A 120 -9.03 -1.73 -0.90
C SER A 120 -9.86 -1.87 0.36
N HIS A 121 -10.09 -0.76 1.07
CA HIS A 121 -10.65 -0.80 2.43
C HIS A 121 -9.85 -1.80 3.30
N ARG A 122 -10.54 -2.78 3.91
CA ARG A 122 -9.93 -3.76 4.83
C ARG A 122 -9.24 -4.95 4.14
N GLU A 123 -9.07 -4.91 2.81
CA GLU A 123 -8.54 -6.00 2.00
C GLU A 123 -7.15 -5.67 1.44
N VAL A 124 -6.25 -6.66 1.39
CA VAL A 124 -5.02 -6.61 0.59
C VAL A 124 -5.39 -6.90 -0.86
N LEU A 125 -5.12 -5.96 -1.78
CA LEU A 125 -5.14 -6.23 -3.21
C LEU A 125 -3.83 -6.88 -3.68
N GLY A 126 -2.70 -6.43 -3.12
CA GLY A 126 -1.37 -6.99 -3.40
C GLY A 126 -0.32 -6.50 -2.42
N SER A 127 0.81 -7.18 -2.36
CA SER A 127 1.90 -6.89 -1.41
C SER A 127 3.27 -7.32 -1.91
N ALA A 128 4.31 -6.59 -1.51
CA ALA A 128 5.70 -6.89 -1.84
C ALA A 128 6.62 -6.71 -0.62
N GLY A 129 7.62 -7.58 -0.51
CA GLY A 129 8.66 -7.52 0.53
C GLY A 129 8.35 -8.16 1.87
N PHE A 130 7.26 -8.93 2.01
CA PHE A 130 6.90 -9.65 3.23
C PHE A 130 7.30 -11.13 3.15
N GLU A 131 7.66 -11.73 4.29
CA GLU A 131 7.83 -13.17 4.40
C GLU A 131 6.47 -13.90 4.40
N ARG A 132 6.33 -14.97 3.60
CA ARG A 132 5.08 -15.75 3.47
C ARG A 132 5.01 -16.95 4.44
N MET A 133 5.29 -16.72 5.73
CA MET A 133 4.99 -17.68 6.81
C MET A 133 3.46 -17.77 7.00
N HIS A 134 2.84 -18.78 6.38
CA HIS A 134 1.37 -18.87 6.26
C HIS A 134 0.67 -18.91 7.63
N GLY A 135 -0.51 -18.26 7.69
CA GLY A 135 -1.22 -17.99 8.95
C GLY A 135 -0.75 -16.69 9.59
N ALA A 136 0.48 -16.65 10.12
CA ALA A 136 1.02 -15.50 10.86
C ALA A 136 1.05 -14.22 10.01
N SER A 137 1.54 -14.29 8.77
CA SER A 137 1.62 -13.12 7.88
C SER A 137 0.24 -12.51 7.58
N ASN A 138 -0.82 -13.32 7.50
CA ASN A 138 -2.18 -12.82 7.24
C ASN A 138 -2.73 -12.04 8.45
N ALA A 139 -2.54 -12.58 9.66
CA ALA A 139 -2.93 -11.89 10.89
C ALA A 139 -2.20 -10.54 11.05
N LEU A 140 -0.90 -10.50 10.72
CA LEU A 140 -0.13 -9.26 10.70
C LEU A 140 -0.67 -8.28 9.65
N LEU A 141 -0.84 -8.68 8.39
CA LEU A 141 -1.39 -7.82 7.34
C LEU A 141 -2.75 -7.22 7.74
N SER A 142 -3.62 -7.99 8.40
CA SER A 142 -4.87 -7.47 8.97
C SER A 142 -4.68 -6.44 10.09
N LYS A 143 -3.69 -6.62 10.99
CA LYS A 143 -3.29 -5.58 11.98
C LYS A 143 -2.82 -4.30 11.25
N LEU A 144 -1.97 -4.42 10.23
CA LEU A 144 -1.40 -3.28 9.49
C LEU A 144 -2.45 -2.49 8.70
N ILE A 145 -3.39 -3.17 8.03
CA ILE A 145 -4.51 -2.50 7.34
C ILE A 145 -5.42 -1.79 8.34
N SER A 146 -5.71 -2.41 9.50
CA SER A 146 -6.54 -1.79 10.53
C SER A 146 -5.93 -0.48 11.05
N ALA A 147 -4.61 -0.45 11.24
CA ALA A 147 -3.87 0.75 11.62
C ALA A 147 -3.75 1.79 10.50
N HIS A 148 -3.69 1.37 9.23
CA HIS A 148 -3.78 2.27 8.07
C HIS A 148 -5.14 2.96 8.02
N GLU A 149 -6.23 2.19 8.04
CA GLU A 149 -7.61 2.69 8.05
C GLU A 149 -7.83 3.67 9.22
N GLN A 150 -7.31 3.37 10.41
CA GLN A 150 -7.41 4.27 11.58
C GLN A 150 -6.76 5.64 11.32
N VAL A 151 -5.56 5.71 10.72
CA VAL A 151 -4.88 7.00 10.48
C VAL A 151 -5.36 7.75 9.24
N ILE A 152 -5.98 7.07 8.26
CA ILE A 152 -6.60 7.75 7.11
C ILE A 152 -8.07 8.13 7.34
N ALA A 153 -8.74 7.57 8.35
CA ALA A 153 -10.11 7.95 8.73
C ALA A 153 -10.23 9.43 9.14
N GLU A 154 -9.16 10.05 9.65
CA GLU A 154 -9.11 11.49 9.97
C GLU A 154 -9.37 12.39 8.76
N ASP A 155 -8.90 11.99 7.57
CA ASP A 155 -9.01 12.78 6.34
C ASP A 155 -8.95 11.86 5.11
N LYS A 156 -10.06 11.78 4.37
CA LYS A 156 -10.19 10.96 3.15
C LYS A 156 -9.32 11.41 1.96
N ARG A 157 -8.49 12.45 2.13
CA ARG A 157 -7.38 12.82 1.23
C ARG A 157 -6.11 12.02 1.52
N TYR A 158 -5.93 11.50 2.74
CA TYR A 158 -4.86 10.57 3.05
C TYR A 158 -5.17 9.23 2.37
N CYS A 159 -4.21 8.77 1.57
CA CYS A 159 -4.31 7.57 0.74
C CYS A 159 -3.02 6.73 0.80
N VAL A 160 -2.11 7.10 1.70
CA VAL A 160 -0.86 6.41 1.99
C VAL A 160 -0.57 6.56 3.50
N SER A 161 -0.07 5.52 4.15
CA SER A 161 0.57 5.61 5.47
C SER A 161 1.94 4.92 5.47
N ILE A 162 2.79 5.28 6.43
CA ILE A 162 4.06 4.58 6.71
C ILE A 162 3.95 3.92 8.08
N ILE A 163 4.41 2.68 8.18
CA ILE A 163 4.46 1.91 9.43
C ILE A 163 5.91 1.52 9.75
N ARG A 164 6.37 1.83 10.96
CA ARG A 164 7.72 1.54 11.47
C ARG A 164 7.66 0.66 12.70
N GLY A 165 8.64 -0.24 12.86
CA GLY A 165 8.70 -1.22 13.96
C GLY A 165 8.63 -2.69 13.52
N LEU A 166 8.72 -2.96 12.22
CA LEU A 166 8.44 -4.27 11.60
C LEU A 166 9.68 -4.85 10.89
N SER A 167 10.86 -4.75 11.49
CA SER A 167 12.12 -5.17 10.85
C SER A 167 12.15 -6.64 10.47
N ASP A 168 11.52 -7.48 11.29
CA ASP A 168 11.78 -8.92 11.33
C ASP A 168 10.90 -9.72 10.37
N VAL A 169 10.03 -9.04 9.61
CA VAL A 169 9.10 -9.64 8.63
C VAL A 169 9.39 -9.23 7.18
N LEU A 170 10.48 -8.48 6.95
CA LEU A 170 10.80 -7.87 5.65
C LEU A 170 11.94 -8.58 4.90
N MET A 171 11.59 -9.12 3.72
CA MET A 171 12.45 -10.00 2.93
C MET A 171 13.43 -9.26 2.01
N TRP A 172 14.48 -9.95 1.58
CA TRP A 172 15.49 -9.41 0.67
C TRP A 172 15.01 -9.21 -0.76
N GLU A 173 14.13 -10.08 -1.26
CA GLU A 173 13.73 -10.16 -2.67
C GLU A 173 12.22 -9.88 -2.84
N ASP A 174 11.79 -9.70 -4.08
CA ASP A 174 10.38 -9.78 -4.46
C ASP A 174 10.09 -11.25 -4.82
N MET A 175 9.27 -11.94 -4.03
CA MET A 175 8.88 -13.32 -4.36
C MET A 175 8.03 -13.32 -5.65
N PRO A 176 8.32 -14.20 -6.64
CA PRO A 176 7.61 -14.20 -7.91
C PRO A 176 6.11 -14.50 -7.73
N VAL A 177 5.28 -13.87 -8.54
CA VAL A 177 3.81 -14.09 -8.56
C VAL A 177 3.52 -15.56 -8.82
N ASN A 178 2.89 -16.24 -7.85
CA ASN A 178 2.63 -17.66 -7.96
C ASN A 178 1.47 -17.94 -8.91
N THR A 179 1.78 -18.21 -10.18
CA THR A 179 0.82 -18.49 -11.27
C THR A 179 0.09 -19.84 -11.14
N SER A 180 0.22 -20.55 -10.02
CA SER A 180 -0.27 -21.92 -9.82
C SER A 180 -1.68 -22.05 -9.21
N LEU A 181 -2.49 -21.00 -9.19
CA LEU A 181 -3.87 -21.03 -8.65
C LEU A 181 -4.99 -21.00 -9.72
N ASN A 182 -4.64 -20.96 -11.01
CA ASN A 182 -5.60 -21.11 -12.12
C ASN A 182 -5.27 -22.31 -13.01
N ARG A 183 -5.41 -23.51 -12.44
CA ARG A 183 -5.77 -24.73 -13.17
C ARG A 183 -6.76 -25.55 -12.34
N ASP A 184 -7.67 -26.21 -13.05
CA ASP A 184 -8.57 -27.28 -12.59
C ASP A 184 -9.65 -26.88 -11.57
N SER A 185 -10.66 -26.16 -12.07
CA SER A 185 -12.08 -26.26 -11.67
C SER A 185 -12.99 -25.87 -12.84
#